data_AF-A0A9P5SGF3-F1
#
_entry.id   AF-A0A9P5SGF3-F1
#
_cell.length_a   1.000
_cell.length_b   1.000
_cell.length_c   1.000
_cell.angle_alpha   90.00
_cell.angle_beta   90.00
_cell.angle_gamma   90.00
#
_symmetry.space_group_name_H-M   'P 1'
#
loop_
_entity.id
_entity.type
_entity.pdbx_description
1 polymer ?
#
loop_
_entity_poly.entity_id
_entity_poly.type
_entity_poly.pdbx_seq_one_letter_code
_entity_poly.pdbx_strand_id
1 'polypeptide(L)'
;MTSYPLKDLSVIRAISSDQIRQVWLEMADLRSHQDFGSGFGYQIWILILTAQAHDPNATILSAAHTFDRPGYLATKDSQETVLRDVRVANVLLVFTPVHLRGHGYGKHLMRLLWEHFDQEEDSEKLKTDFSFLYSAIGPKFYEPLGWRTLPSFKLCIPTMNDGDVFEFPRHSETSGLTLEDITLDILQEVVDKDILQLASELLSMAANQNKRYLALLPNASCIRRHLAEAQFVTQRVLHSSKAIDRIGARVRGSDAFILWGHRPQAQQLMVLRLRYTTLSQLQELLKETVQEASAWRLPAVEV
;
A
#
# COMPACT_ATOMS: atom_id res chain seq x y z
N MET A 1 -25.40 -3.21 28.75
CA MET A 1 -24.25 -3.78 28.02
C MET A 1 -23.04 -3.65 28.92
N THR A 2 -22.32 -4.75 29.16
CA THR A 2 -21.12 -4.75 30.00
C THR A 2 -20.00 -4.02 29.25
N SER A 3 -19.64 -2.82 29.69
CA SER A 3 -18.46 -2.11 29.21
C SER A 3 -17.27 -2.55 30.04
N TYR A 4 -16.16 -2.91 29.40
CA TYR A 4 -14.91 -3.24 30.08
C TYR A 4 -14.09 -1.96 30.29
N PRO A 5 -13.50 -1.75 31.49
CA PRO A 5 -12.65 -0.59 31.72
C PRO A 5 -11.39 -0.67 30.86
N LEU A 6 -11.03 0.43 30.18
CA LEU A 6 -9.89 0.47 29.26
C LEU A 6 -8.55 0.09 29.92
N LYS A 7 -8.39 0.38 31.22
CA LYS A 7 -7.16 0.07 31.98
C LYS A 7 -6.89 -1.44 32.16
N ASP A 8 -7.92 -2.28 31.97
CA ASP A 8 -7.83 -3.73 32.17
C ASP A 8 -7.69 -4.47 30.83
N LEU A 9 -7.37 -3.73 29.76
CA LEU A 9 -7.24 -4.25 28.40
C LEU A 9 -5.79 -4.30 27.96
N SER A 10 -5.48 -5.30 27.12
CA SER A 10 -4.17 -5.43 26.50
C SER A 10 -4.30 -5.68 25.00
N VAL A 11 -3.34 -5.17 24.24
CA VAL A 11 -3.15 -5.55 22.84
C VAL A 11 -2.17 -6.71 22.78
N ILE A 12 -2.53 -7.77 22.09
CA ILE A 12 -1.65 -8.92 21.87
C ILE A 12 -1.65 -9.31 20.39
N ARG A 13 -0.60 -10.02 19.98
CA ARG A 13 -0.56 -10.70 18.69
C ARG A 13 -1.53 -11.89 18.73
N ALA A 14 -2.33 -12.08 17.69
CA ALA A 14 -3.15 -13.28 17.57
C ALA A 14 -2.24 -14.50 17.35
N ILE A 15 -2.42 -15.56 18.16
CA ILE A 15 -1.51 -16.71 18.20
C ILE A 15 -2.08 -17.99 17.57
N SER A 16 -3.35 -17.99 17.14
CA SER A 16 -4.00 -19.18 16.58
C SER A 16 -5.08 -18.89 15.54
N SER A 17 -5.30 -19.87 14.66
CA SER A 17 -6.37 -19.90 13.67
C SER A 17 -7.76 -19.76 14.29
N ASP A 18 -7.96 -20.27 15.51
CA ASP A 18 -9.27 -20.24 16.19
C ASP A 18 -9.59 -18.85 16.75
N GLN A 19 -8.60 -18.09 17.25
CA GLN A 19 -8.79 -16.67 17.57
C GLN A 19 -9.07 -15.85 16.29
N ILE A 20 -8.46 -16.22 15.15
CA ILE A 20 -8.70 -15.60 13.84
C ILE A 20 -10.13 -15.86 13.33
N ARG A 21 -10.75 -17.00 13.70
CA ARG A 21 -12.11 -17.38 13.26
C ARG A 21 -13.21 -16.41 13.73
N GLN A 22 -13.04 -15.73 14.87
CA GLN A 22 -14.02 -14.76 15.34
C GLN A 22 -13.83 -13.34 14.77
N VAL A 23 -12.64 -12.99 14.29
CA VAL A 23 -12.35 -11.59 13.93
C VAL A 23 -12.69 -11.27 12.46
N TRP A 24 -12.39 -12.17 11.51
CA TRP A 24 -12.36 -11.79 10.08
C TRP A 24 -12.43 -12.95 9.08
N LEU A 25 -13.36 -13.91 9.23
CA LEU A 25 -13.46 -15.02 8.26
C LEU A 25 -14.02 -14.55 6.91
N GLU A 26 -13.10 -14.32 5.97
CA GLU A 26 -13.10 -14.66 4.54
C GLU A 26 -11.98 -13.89 3.80
N MET A 27 -11.65 -12.65 4.22
CA MET A 27 -10.56 -11.85 3.63
C MET A 27 -9.17 -12.13 4.21
N ALA A 28 -9.08 -12.61 5.45
CA ALA A 28 -7.81 -12.92 6.10
C ALA A 28 -7.18 -14.22 5.56
N ASP A 29 -7.99 -15.23 5.23
CA ASP A 29 -7.52 -16.53 4.72
C ASP A 29 -6.89 -16.42 3.32
N LEU A 30 -7.42 -15.55 2.45
CA LEU A 30 -6.79 -15.22 1.16
C LEU A 30 -5.44 -14.49 1.31
N ARG A 31 -5.23 -13.79 2.43
CA ARG A 31 -4.02 -12.97 2.68
C ARG A 31 -2.97 -13.68 3.53
N SER A 32 -3.33 -14.75 4.24
CA SER A 32 -2.45 -15.45 5.19
C SER A 32 -1.61 -16.58 4.58
N HIS A 33 -1.92 -17.05 3.36
CA HIS A 33 -1.21 -18.18 2.73
C HIS A 33 -0.15 -17.78 1.70
N GLN A 34 0.28 -16.51 1.68
CA GLN A 34 1.33 -16.05 0.75
C GLN A 34 2.58 -15.60 1.51
N ASP A 35 3.72 -16.15 1.09
CA ASP A 35 5.04 -15.74 1.56
C ASP A 35 5.31 -14.29 1.12
N PHE A 36 5.36 -13.37 2.09
CA PHE A 36 5.68 -11.96 1.87
C PHE A 36 7.19 -11.73 1.70
N GLY A 37 7.98 -12.80 1.66
CA GLY A 37 9.43 -12.77 1.72
C GLY A 37 9.92 -12.74 3.16
N SER A 38 11.11 -13.29 3.39
CA SER A 38 11.82 -13.23 4.66
C SER A 38 12.09 -11.76 5.05
N GLY A 39 11.28 -11.21 5.97
CA GLY A 39 11.52 -9.89 6.57
C GLY A 39 10.35 -8.90 6.56
N PHE A 40 9.22 -9.20 5.88
CA PHE A 40 8.04 -8.33 5.87
C PHE A 40 6.89 -8.92 6.69
N GLY A 41 6.75 -8.48 7.94
CA GLY A 41 5.81 -9.07 8.90
C GLY A 41 4.38 -8.59 8.69
N TYR A 42 3.48 -9.50 8.31
CA TYR A 42 2.05 -9.32 8.51
C TYR A 42 1.69 -9.77 9.93
N GLN A 43 1.05 -8.90 10.70
CA GLN A 43 0.66 -9.21 12.07
C GLN A 43 -0.79 -8.81 12.32
N ILE A 44 -1.48 -9.61 13.11
CA ILE A 44 -2.85 -9.35 13.56
C ILE A 44 -2.79 -9.02 15.05
N TRP A 45 -3.39 -7.88 15.39
CA TRP A 45 -3.46 -7.35 16.75
C TRP A 45 -4.90 -7.40 17.23
N ILE A 46 -5.10 -7.92 18.44
CA ILE A 46 -6.42 -8.00 19.07
C ILE A 46 -6.38 -7.29 20.42
N LEU A 47 -7.46 -6.58 20.72
CA LEU A 47 -7.73 -5.99 22.02
C LEU A 47 -8.65 -6.91 22.80
N ILE A 48 -8.18 -7.36 23.95
CA ILE A 48 -8.89 -8.27 24.85
C ILE A 48 -8.70 -7.82 26.31
N LEU A 49 -9.43 -8.45 27.22
CA LEU A 49 -9.15 -8.33 28.65
C LEU A 49 -7.79 -8.92 28.97
N THR A 50 -6.98 -8.23 29.77
CA THR A 50 -5.65 -8.71 30.18
C THR A 50 -5.73 -10.07 30.87
N ALA A 51 -6.76 -10.28 31.70
CA ALA A 51 -7.00 -11.56 32.37
C ALA A 51 -7.29 -12.73 31.41
N GLN A 52 -7.63 -12.45 30.14
CA GLN A 52 -7.93 -13.44 29.10
C GLN A 52 -6.80 -13.61 28.08
N ALA A 53 -5.59 -13.07 28.33
CA ALA A 53 -4.50 -13.06 27.36
C ALA A 53 -4.10 -14.45 26.80
N HIS A 54 -4.33 -15.50 27.58
CA HIS A 54 -4.01 -16.88 27.20
C HIS A 54 -5.25 -17.72 26.88
N ASP A 55 -6.45 -17.13 26.88
CA ASP A 55 -7.69 -17.82 26.56
C ASP A 55 -7.90 -17.81 25.03
N PRO A 56 -7.92 -18.98 24.36
CA PRO A 56 -8.22 -19.04 22.93
C PRO A 56 -9.64 -18.57 22.59
N ASN A 57 -10.55 -18.52 23.58
CA ASN A 57 -11.93 -18.05 23.44
C ASN A 57 -12.16 -16.64 23.99
N ALA A 58 -11.08 -15.88 24.24
CA ALA A 58 -11.17 -14.50 24.72
C ALA A 58 -12.08 -13.66 23.81
N THR A 59 -12.92 -12.80 24.42
CA THR A 59 -13.78 -11.91 23.64
C THR A 59 -12.95 -10.80 23.02
N ILE A 60 -12.98 -10.71 21.69
CA ILE A 60 -12.20 -9.73 20.93
C ILE A 60 -12.99 -8.42 20.84
N LEU A 61 -12.49 -7.40 21.54
CA LEU A 61 -13.15 -6.10 21.66
C LEU A 61 -12.86 -5.18 20.47
N SER A 62 -11.69 -5.33 19.87
CA SER A 62 -11.26 -4.61 18.68
C SER A 62 -10.09 -5.34 18.04
N ALA A 63 -9.85 -5.14 16.74
CA ALA A 63 -8.68 -5.68 16.06
C ALA A 63 -8.11 -4.71 15.04
N ALA A 64 -6.84 -4.92 14.69
CA ALA A 64 -6.12 -4.21 13.63
C ALA A 64 -5.08 -5.15 13.02
N HIS A 65 -4.69 -4.87 11.79
CA HIS A 65 -3.65 -5.60 11.09
C HIS A 65 -2.51 -4.64 10.79
N THR A 66 -1.28 -5.14 10.80
CA THR A 66 -0.11 -4.35 10.43
C THR A 66 0.70 -5.09 9.38
N PHE A 67 1.23 -4.33 8.44
CA PHE A 67 2.09 -4.83 7.38
C PHE A 67 3.33 -3.94 7.28
N ASP A 68 4.50 -4.55 7.48
CA ASP A 68 5.75 -3.81 7.41
C ASP A 68 6.11 -3.45 5.96
N ARG A 69 6.48 -2.18 5.76
CA ARG A 69 6.96 -1.64 4.49
C ARG A 69 8.39 -1.12 4.68
N PRO A 70 9.31 -1.45 3.76
CA PRO A 70 10.61 -0.81 3.75
C PRO A 70 10.45 0.63 3.27
N GLY A 71 11.25 1.52 3.83
CA GLY A 71 11.29 2.92 3.43
C GLY A 71 12.69 3.50 3.52
N TYR A 72 12.85 4.67 2.93
CA TYR A 72 14.01 5.53 3.16
C TYR A 72 13.60 6.79 3.90
N LEU A 73 14.44 7.19 4.85
CA LEU A 73 14.40 8.51 5.47
C LEU A 73 15.67 9.28 5.09
N ALA A 74 15.50 10.36 4.33
CA ALA A 74 16.56 11.30 4.02
C ALA A 74 16.47 12.52 4.94
N THR A 75 17.60 12.86 5.58
CA THR A 75 17.71 14.01 6.47
C THR A 75 19.01 14.77 6.19
N LYS A 76 18.95 16.09 6.31
CA LYS A 76 20.15 16.92 6.36
C LYS A 76 20.57 17.08 7.82
N ASP A 77 21.71 16.52 8.19
CA ASP A 77 22.41 16.86 9.42
C ASP A 77 23.31 18.08 9.14
N SER A 78 23.81 18.69 10.21
CA SER A 78 24.67 19.87 10.29
C SER A 78 25.81 19.94 9.26
N GLN A 79 26.30 18.83 8.71
CA GLN A 79 27.30 18.81 7.64
C GLN A 79 27.02 17.87 6.47
N GLU A 80 26.16 16.86 6.62
CA GLU A 80 25.95 15.84 5.59
C GLU A 80 24.47 15.51 5.40
N THR A 81 24.15 15.05 4.20
CA THR A 81 22.83 14.47 3.93
C THR A 81 22.92 12.97 4.09
N VAL A 82 22.12 12.43 5.01
CA VAL A 82 22.11 11.02 5.36
C VAL A 82 20.83 10.38 4.82
N LEU A 83 20.98 9.21 4.21
CA LEU A 83 19.89 8.31 3.86
C LEU A 83 19.94 7.11 4.78
N ARG A 84 18.82 6.79 5.44
CA ARG A 84 18.71 5.63 6.32
C ARG A 84 17.54 4.75 5.92
N ASP A 85 17.73 3.43 6.01
CA ASP A 85 16.65 2.45 5.97
C ASP A 85 15.71 2.59 7.17
N VAL A 86 14.42 2.66 6.89
CA VAL A 86 13.38 2.73 7.92
C VAL A 86 12.35 1.64 7.74
N ARG A 87 11.83 1.15 8.87
CA ARG A 87 10.65 0.29 8.90
C ARG A 87 9.42 1.17 9.04
N VAL A 88 8.45 0.97 8.16
CA VAL A 88 7.16 1.68 8.20
C VAL A 88 6.01 0.70 8.40
N ALA A 89 5.24 0.86 9.47
CA ALA A 89 4.07 0.03 9.74
C ALA A 89 2.84 0.55 8.99
N ASN A 90 2.36 -0.21 8.00
CA ASN A 90 1.06 0.04 7.39
C ASN A 90 -0.04 -0.58 8.26
N VAL A 91 -0.88 0.26 8.87
CA VAL A 91 -2.02 -0.21 9.68
C VAL A 91 -3.26 -0.35 8.80
N LEU A 92 -3.84 -1.54 8.85
CA LEU A 92 -4.93 -1.98 7.99
C LEU A 92 -6.05 -2.58 8.86
N LEU A 93 -7.27 -2.62 8.31
CA LEU A 93 -8.39 -3.38 8.87
C LEU A 93 -8.63 -3.10 10.38
N VAL A 94 -8.61 -1.82 10.77
CA VAL A 94 -8.99 -1.44 12.13
C VAL A 94 -10.50 -1.62 12.29
N PHE A 95 -10.92 -2.45 13.24
CA PHE A 95 -12.32 -2.78 13.43
C PHE A 95 -12.68 -2.94 14.91
N THR A 96 -13.88 -2.49 15.22
CA THR A 96 -14.57 -2.72 16.49
C THR A 96 -15.97 -3.24 16.15
N PRO A 97 -16.40 -4.39 16.72
CA PRO A 97 -17.74 -4.92 16.53
C PRO A 97 -18.81 -3.85 16.78
N VAL A 98 -19.85 -3.81 15.95
CA VAL A 98 -20.87 -2.73 15.96
C VAL A 98 -21.43 -2.50 17.36
N HIS A 99 -21.77 -3.59 18.06
CA HIS A 99 -22.35 -3.57 19.40
C HIS A 99 -21.37 -3.12 20.51
N LEU A 100 -20.07 -2.99 20.20
CA LEU A 100 -19.01 -2.52 21.11
C LEU A 100 -18.49 -1.11 20.73
N ARG A 101 -18.97 -0.51 19.64
CA ARG A 101 -18.55 0.85 19.24
C ARG A 101 -19.00 1.90 20.25
N GLY A 102 -18.35 3.06 20.24
CA GLY A 102 -18.62 4.16 21.18
C GLY A 102 -17.93 4.04 22.55
N HIS A 103 -17.36 2.88 22.88
CA HIS A 103 -16.68 2.62 24.16
C HIS A 103 -15.17 2.92 24.14
N GLY A 104 -14.64 3.47 23.04
CA GLY A 104 -13.23 3.86 22.91
C GLY A 104 -12.26 2.73 22.58
N TYR A 105 -12.71 1.47 22.46
CA TYR A 105 -11.83 0.30 22.21
C TYR A 105 -10.92 0.45 20.99
N GLY A 106 -11.43 0.90 19.84
CA GLY A 106 -10.60 1.11 18.65
C GLY A 106 -9.48 2.15 18.86
N LYS A 107 -9.77 3.26 19.56
CA LYS A 107 -8.74 4.26 19.89
C LYS A 107 -7.73 3.71 20.89
N HIS A 108 -8.20 2.93 21.86
CA HIS A 108 -7.36 2.33 22.88
C HIS A 108 -6.42 1.27 22.28
N LEU A 109 -6.93 0.41 21.39
CA LEU A 109 -6.14 -0.53 20.60
C LEU A 109 -4.99 0.20 19.87
N MET A 110 -5.31 1.26 19.14
CA MET A 110 -4.31 2.01 18.36
C MET A 110 -3.24 2.66 19.24
N ARG A 111 -3.61 3.16 20.43
CA ARG A 111 -2.66 3.70 21.41
C ARG A 111 -1.71 2.61 21.90
N LEU A 112 -2.24 1.47 22.34
CA LEU A 112 -1.42 0.36 22.81
C LEU A 112 -0.52 -0.21 21.70
N LEU A 113 -1.01 -0.23 20.46
CA LEU A 113 -0.22 -0.65 19.30
C LEU A 113 0.97 0.29 19.06
N TRP A 114 0.79 1.60 19.23
CA TRP A 114 1.89 2.55 19.12
C TRP A 114 2.91 2.38 20.25
N GLU A 115 2.45 2.16 21.48
CA GLU A 115 3.33 1.86 22.61
C GLU A 115 4.17 0.60 22.35
N HIS A 116 3.57 -0.41 21.72
CA HIS A 116 4.30 -1.61 21.30
C HIS A 116 5.39 -1.29 20.26
N PHE A 117 5.08 -0.50 19.23
CA PHE A 117 6.06 -0.11 18.21
C PHE A 117 7.22 0.73 18.78
N ASP A 118 6.96 1.55 19.80
CA ASP A 118 7.99 2.38 20.41
C ASP A 118 8.91 1.58 21.34
N GLN A 119 8.38 0.54 21.98
CA GLN A 119 9.06 -0.36 22.90
C GLN A 119 9.73 -1.59 22.23
N GLU A 120 9.46 -1.86 20.95
CA GLU A 120 10.15 -2.91 20.19
C GLU A 120 11.64 -2.55 20.02
N GLU A 121 12.46 -2.99 20.98
CA GLU A 121 13.93 -3.06 20.90
C GLU A 121 14.33 -4.47 20.44
N ASP A 122 13.80 -4.94 19.33
CA ASP A 122 14.25 -6.20 18.73
C ASP A 122 15.60 -5.92 18.04
N SER A 123 16.71 -6.43 18.60
CA SER A 123 18.08 -6.14 18.12
C SER A 123 18.34 -6.58 16.67
N GLU A 124 17.47 -7.43 16.11
CA GLU A 124 17.56 -7.91 14.72
C GLU A 124 16.65 -7.17 13.74
N LYS A 125 15.70 -6.34 14.22
CA LYS A 125 14.76 -5.59 13.37
C LYS A 125 14.91 -4.09 13.54
N LEU A 126 14.78 -3.38 12.42
CA LEU A 126 14.68 -1.92 12.46
C LEU A 126 13.49 -1.50 13.34
N LYS A 127 13.71 -0.55 14.24
CA LYS A 127 12.64 0.13 14.99
C LYS A 127 11.63 0.71 14.00
N THR A 128 10.34 0.63 14.33
CA THR A 128 9.29 1.24 13.53
C THR A 128 9.39 2.76 13.64
N ASP A 129 9.79 3.41 12.55
CA ASP A 129 9.99 4.86 12.51
C ASP A 129 8.69 5.63 12.22
N PHE A 130 7.85 5.04 11.38
CA PHE A 130 6.61 5.66 10.92
C PHE A 130 5.50 4.64 10.83
N SER A 131 4.27 5.13 10.88
CA SER A 131 3.11 4.34 10.50
C SER A 131 2.18 5.15 9.62
N PHE A 132 1.43 4.47 8.76
CA PHE A 132 0.40 5.09 7.95
C PHE A 132 -0.81 4.17 7.81
N LEU A 133 -1.95 4.76 7.49
CA LEU A 133 -3.20 4.05 7.22
C LEU A 133 -4.05 4.88 6.27
N TYR A 134 -5.02 4.22 5.63
CA TYR A 134 -6.10 4.90 4.91
C TYR A 134 -7.36 4.88 5.78
N SER A 135 -7.83 6.05 6.19
CA SER A 135 -8.99 6.14 7.08
C SER A 135 -10.30 6.01 6.30
N ALA A 136 -11.05 4.93 6.56
CA ALA A 136 -12.40 4.75 6.04
C ALA A 136 -13.48 5.53 6.82
N ILE A 137 -13.12 6.11 7.97
CA ILE A 137 -14.03 6.75 8.93
C ILE A 137 -13.78 8.26 9.07
N GLY A 138 -13.06 8.82 8.10
CA GLY A 138 -12.78 10.25 7.99
C GLY A 138 -11.42 10.66 8.58
N PRO A 139 -10.96 11.87 8.25
CA PRO A 139 -9.58 12.32 8.51
C PRO A 139 -9.30 12.55 10.00
N LYS A 140 -10.31 12.91 10.80
CA LYS A 140 -10.13 13.37 12.19
C LYS A 140 -10.07 12.27 13.24
N PHE A 141 -10.43 11.03 12.91
CA PHE A 141 -10.58 9.98 13.92
C PHE A 141 -9.24 9.65 14.62
N TYR A 142 -8.16 9.60 13.85
CA TYR A 142 -6.82 9.21 14.31
C TYR A 142 -5.95 10.41 14.73
N GLU A 143 -6.37 11.65 14.47
CA GLU A 143 -5.63 12.86 14.86
C GLU A 143 -5.30 12.94 16.35
N PRO A 144 -6.23 12.63 17.29
CA PRO A 144 -5.92 12.63 18.72
C PRO A 144 -4.88 11.58 19.14
N LEU A 145 -4.55 10.62 18.27
CA LEU A 145 -3.56 9.58 18.49
C LEU A 145 -2.21 9.90 17.83
N GLY A 146 -2.06 11.09 17.23
CA GLY A 146 -0.81 11.55 16.64
C GLY A 146 -0.69 11.36 15.12
N TRP A 147 -1.65 10.70 14.47
CA TRP A 147 -1.67 10.62 13.01
C TRP A 147 -2.03 11.96 12.40
N ARG A 148 -1.34 12.31 11.31
CA ARG A 148 -1.63 13.52 10.53
C ARG A 148 -2.23 13.13 9.19
N THR A 149 -3.32 13.81 8.83
CA THR A 149 -3.92 13.63 7.50
C THR A 149 -3.00 14.24 6.45
N LEU A 150 -2.58 13.42 5.49
CA LEU A 150 -1.93 13.87 4.27
C LEU A 150 -2.96 13.85 3.13
N PRO A 151 -3.06 14.92 2.32
CA PRO A 151 -3.96 14.93 1.19
C PRO A 151 -3.50 13.89 0.16
N SER A 152 -4.46 13.18 -0.43
CA SER A 152 -4.25 12.33 -1.59
C SER A 152 -5.02 12.96 -2.74
N PHE A 153 -4.33 13.08 -3.88
CA PHE A 153 -4.93 13.52 -5.13
C PHE A 153 -5.21 12.29 -5.97
N LYS A 154 -6.35 12.28 -6.64
CA LYS A 154 -6.77 11.22 -7.56
C LYS A 154 -7.15 11.87 -8.86
N LEU A 155 -6.59 11.38 -9.96
CA LEU A 155 -7.01 11.71 -11.32
C LEU A 155 -7.74 10.50 -11.90
N CYS A 156 -8.84 10.74 -12.61
CA CYS A 156 -9.55 9.71 -13.36
C CYS A 156 -9.53 10.09 -14.83
N ILE A 157 -8.91 9.25 -15.66
CA ILE A 157 -8.89 9.40 -17.10
C ILE A 157 -9.94 8.45 -17.66
N PRO A 158 -11.01 8.94 -18.31
CA PRO A 158 -12.02 8.06 -18.89
C PRO A 158 -11.41 7.25 -20.05
N THR A 159 -11.74 5.96 -20.12
CA THR A 159 -11.57 5.24 -21.37
C THR A 159 -12.80 5.54 -22.21
N MET A 160 -12.56 6.08 -23.40
CA MET A 160 -13.63 6.35 -24.34
C MET A 160 -14.12 5.02 -24.94
N ASN A 161 -15.43 4.90 -25.17
CA ASN A 161 -16.01 3.76 -25.90
C ASN A 161 -15.72 3.88 -27.41
N ASP A 162 -15.89 2.77 -28.14
CA ASP A 162 -15.66 2.64 -29.59
C ASP A 162 -16.08 3.90 -30.37
N GLY A 163 -15.09 4.70 -30.80
CA GLY A 163 -15.25 5.86 -31.68
C GLY A 163 -14.64 7.17 -31.17
N ASP A 164 -14.59 7.38 -29.85
CA ASP A 164 -13.99 8.57 -29.27
C ASP A 164 -12.54 8.28 -28.82
N VAL A 165 -11.60 9.16 -29.13
CA VAL A 165 -10.20 9.02 -28.69
C VAL A 165 -9.96 10.07 -27.62
N PHE A 166 -9.48 9.63 -26.43
CA PHE A 166 -8.94 10.58 -25.46
C PHE A 166 -7.64 11.16 -26.04
N GLU A 167 -7.74 12.32 -26.68
CA GLU A 167 -6.57 13.02 -27.21
C GLU A 167 -5.87 13.78 -26.10
N PHE A 168 -4.67 13.32 -25.74
CA PHE A 168 -3.75 14.14 -24.96
C PHE A 168 -3.41 15.41 -25.76
N PRO A 169 -3.26 16.58 -25.11
CA PRO A 169 -2.85 17.81 -25.79
C PRO A 169 -1.61 17.56 -26.64
N ARG A 170 -1.69 17.92 -27.93
CA ARG A 170 -0.57 17.75 -28.87
C ARG A 170 0.62 18.58 -28.39
N HIS A 171 1.66 17.91 -27.91
CA HIS A 171 2.95 18.55 -27.70
C HIS A 171 3.72 18.56 -29.03
N SER A 172 4.48 19.64 -29.28
CA SER A 172 5.22 19.86 -30.53
C SER A 172 6.28 18.79 -30.85
N GLU A 173 6.64 17.97 -29.86
CA GLU A 173 7.45 16.77 -30.05
C GLU A 173 6.52 15.59 -30.26
N THR A 174 6.21 15.25 -31.51
CA THR A 174 5.67 13.92 -31.86
C THR A 174 6.73 12.89 -31.49
N SER A 175 6.68 12.41 -30.25
CA SER A 175 7.75 11.61 -29.70
C SER A 175 7.63 10.19 -30.22
N GLY A 176 8.51 9.81 -31.15
CA GLY A 176 8.68 8.44 -31.66
C GLY A 176 9.28 7.50 -30.61
N LEU A 177 8.84 7.62 -29.36
CA LEU A 177 9.29 6.78 -28.26
C LEU A 177 8.83 5.35 -28.52
N THR A 178 9.76 4.41 -28.40
CA THR A 178 9.43 2.99 -28.44
C THR A 178 9.16 2.51 -27.03
N LEU A 179 7.99 1.94 -26.81
CA LEU A 179 7.61 1.35 -25.52
C LEU A 179 7.85 -0.17 -25.55
N GLU A 180 8.18 -0.70 -24.37
CA GLU A 180 8.32 -2.13 -24.11
C GLU A 180 7.42 -2.52 -22.95
N ASP A 181 6.83 -3.70 -23.04
CA ASP A 181 5.97 -4.21 -21.97
C ASP A 181 6.78 -4.54 -20.72
N ILE A 182 6.17 -4.26 -19.57
CA ILE A 182 6.64 -4.78 -18.30
C ILE A 182 5.79 -5.98 -17.94
N THR A 183 6.48 -7.09 -17.73
CA THR A 183 5.96 -8.39 -17.35
C THR A 183 6.51 -8.79 -15.98
N LEU A 184 6.00 -9.88 -15.41
CA LEU A 184 6.41 -10.37 -14.09
C LEU A 184 7.88 -10.80 -13.98
N ASP A 185 8.48 -11.23 -15.07
CA ASP A 185 9.88 -11.67 -15.14
C ASP A 185 10.85 -10.50 -15.02
N ILE A 186 10.52 -9.33 -15.60
CA ILE A 186 11.38 -8.14 -15.50
C ILE A 186 10.98 -7.19 -14.36
N LEU A 187 9.88 -7.46 -13.66
CA LEU A 187 9.37 -6.60 -12.58
C LEU A 187 10.42 -6.30 -11.51
N GLN A 188 11.21 -7.31 -11.12
CA GLN A 188 12.23 -7.14 -10.07
C GLN A 188 13.29 -6.12 -10.51
N GLU A 189 13.79 -6.26 -11.74
CA GLU A 189 14.77 -5.32 -12.31
C GLU A 189 14.24 -3.88 -12.34
N VAL A 190 12.97 -3.70 -12.77
CA VAL A 190 12.34 -2.37 -12.82
C VAL A 190 12.23 -1.75 -11.43
N VAL A 191 11.80 -2.53 -10.44
CA VAL A 191 11.66 -2.07 -9.04
C VAL A 191 13.02 -1.73 -8.44
N ASP A 192 14.05 -2.55 -8.65
CA ASP A 192 15.38 -2.33 -8.08
C ASP A 192 16.02 -1.05 -8.65
N LYS A 193 15.91 -0.82 -9.97
CA LYS A 193 16.37 0.42 -10.60
C LYS A 193 15.65 1.65 -10.06
N ASP A 194 14.33 1.56 -9.87
CA ASP A 194 13.53 2.65 -9.30
C ASP A 194 13.91 2.96 -7.84
N ILE A 195 14.26 1.95 -7.03
CA ILE A 195 14.75 2.14 -5.65
C ILE A 195 16.06 2.93 -5.66
N LEU A 196 17.01 2.58 -6.54
CA LEU A 196 18.28 3.30 -6.66
C LEU A 196 18.07 4.77 -7.06
N GLN A 197 17.19 5.00 -8.03
CA GLN A 197 16.88 6.35 -8.48
C GLN A 197 16.20 7.17 -7.38
N LEU A 198 15.23 6.57 -6.68
CA LEU A 198 14.54 7.18 -5.54
C LEU A 198 15.51 7.56 -4.41
N ALA A 199 16.51 6.73 -4.12
CA ALA A 199 17.55 7.04 -3.13
C ALA A 199 18.32 8.33 -3.50
N SER A 200 18.73 8.46 -4.77
CA SER A 200 19.45 9.65 -5.25
C SER A 200 18.60 10.92 -5.18
N GLU A 201 17.31 10.81 -5.53
CA GLU A 201 16.34 11.91 -5.51
C GLU A 201 16.11 12.42 -4.09
N LEU A 202 15.93 11.49 -3.13
CA LEU A 202 15.73 11.83 -1.73
C LEU A 202 16.96 12.53 -1.13
N LEU A 203 18.17 12.05 -1.44
CA LEU A 203 19.41 12.70 -1.03
C LEU A 203 19.51 14.13 -1.60
N SER A 204 19.27 14.31 -2.89
CA SER A 204 19.29 15.63 -3.53
C SER A 204 18.25 16.58 -2.91
N MET A 205 17.03 16.11 -2.68
CA MET A 205 15.96 16.89 -2.08
C MET A 205 16.27 17.31 -0.63
N ALA A 206 16.78 16.39 0.18
CA ALA A 206 17.18 16.65 1.56
C ALA A 206 18.32 17.66 1.65
N ALA A 207 19.35 17.54 0.78
CA ALA A 207 20.47 18.46 0.71
C ALA A 207 20.02 19.90 0.41
N ASN A 208 19.05 20.06 -0.49
CA ASN A 208 18.61 21.36 -0.99
C ASN A 208 17.58 22.07 -0.10
N GLN A 209 16.69 21.34 0.57
CA GLN A 209 15.53 21.96 1.24
C GLN A 209 15.58 21.98 2.77
N ASN A 210 16.64 21.43 3.39
CA ASN A 210 16.76 21.29 4.86
C ASN A 210 15.48 20.71 5.52
N LYS A 211 14.85 19.75 4.83
CA LYS A 211 13.64 19.04 5.25
C LYS A 211 13.94 17.55 5.34
N ARG A 212 13.10 16.84 6.08
CA ARG A 212 13.12 15.37 6.13
C ARG A 212 12.20 14.82 5.04
N TYR A 213 12.66 13.81 4.32
CA TYR A 213 11.88 13.14 3.30
C TYR A 213 11.77 11.66 3.62
N LEU A 214 10.53 11.18 3.67
CA LEU A 214 10.20 9.77 3.83
C LEU A 214 9.66 9.26 2.51
N ALA A 215 10.17 8.12 2.04
CA ALA A 215 9.56 7.38 0.94
C ALA A 215 9.34 5.93 1.33
N LEU A 216 8.17 5.41 0.98
CA LEU A 216 7.92 3.96 0.99
C LEU A 216 8.57 3.38 -0.26
N LEU A 217 9.38 2.34 -0.10
CA LEU A 217 9.99 1.72 -1.26
C LEU A 217 8.95 0.94 -2.08
N PRO A 218 9.03 0.99 -3.42
CA PRO A 218 8.33 0.03 -4.25
C PRO A 218 8.81 -1.38 -3.85
N ASN A 219 7.90 -2.35 -3.92
CA ASN A 219 8.18 -3.72 -3.52
C ASN A 219 7.53 -4.65 -4.54
N ALA A 220 8.36 -5.44 -5.23
CA ALA A 220 7.91 -6.34 -6.27
C ALA A 220 6.88 -7.36 -5.75
N SER A 221 7.07 -7.90 -4.54
CA SER A 221 6.11 -8.82 -3.91
C SER A 221 4.75 -8.16 -3.67
N CYS A 222 4.71 -6.89 -3.29
CA CYS A 222 3.46 -6.14 -3.16
C CYS A 222 2.74 -6.01 -4.51
N ILE A 223 3.47 -5.75 -5.59
CA ILE A 223 2.91 -5.63 -6.94
C ILE A 223 2.43 -7.00 -7.45
N ARG A 224 3.23 -8.06 -7.25
CA ARG A 224 2.84 -9.44 -7.55
C ARG A 224 1.55 -9.84 -6.84
N ARG A 225 1.38 -9.43 -5.58
CA ARG A 225 0.13 -9.66 -4.83
C ARG A 225 -1.05 -8.92 -5.45
N HIS A 226 -0.90 -7.63 -5.78
CA HIS A 226 -1.98 -6.88 -6.45
C HIS A 226 -2.41 -7.55 -7.76
N LEU A 227 -1.45 -8.07 -8.52
CA LEU A 227 -1.73 -8.84 -9.73
C LEU A 227 -2.46 -10.16 -9.43
N ALA A 228 -1.98 -10.94 -8.45
CA ALA A 228 -2.59 -12.21 -8.09
C ALA A 228 -4.04 -12.03 -7.61
N GLU A 229 -4.30 -10.98 -6.82
CA GLU A 229 -5.65 -10.60 -6.40
C GLU A 229 -6.52 -10.24 -7.61
N ALA A 230 -6.01 -9.44 -8.55
CA ALA A 230 -6.73 -9.07 -9.77
C ALA A 230 -7.05 -10.29 -10.67
N GLN A 231 -6.08 -11.19 -10.83
CA GLN A 231 -6.21 -12.40 -11.63
C GLN A 231 -7.24 -13.35 -11.02
N PHE A 232 -7.19 -13.54 -9.69
CA PHE A 232 -8.16 -14.36 -8.96
C PHE A 232 -9.58 -13.87 -9.18
N VAL A 233 -9.80 -12.57 -9.04
CA VAL A 233 -11.13 -11.96 -9.22
C VAL A 233 -11.61 -12.10 -10.66
N THR A 234 -10.74 -11.82 -11.62
CA THR A 234 -11.05 -11.93 -13.05
C THR A 234 -11.54 -13.34 -13.40
N GLN A 235 -10.87 -14.38 -12.88
CA GLN A 235 -11.22 -15.77 -13.15
C GLN A 235 -12.44 -16.25 -12.36
N ARG A 236 -12.50 -15.92 -11.07
CA ARG A 236 -13.50 -16.50 -10.15
C ARG A 236 -14.80 -15.73 -10.08
N VAL A 237 -14.74 -14.41 -10.20
CA VAL A 237 -15.91 -13.52 -10.04
C VAL A 237 -16.44 -13.10 -11.40
N LEU A 238 -15.55 -12.74 -12.34
CA LEU A 238 -15.96 -12.31 -13.68
C LEU A 238 -16.03 -13.44 -14.70
N HIS A 239 -15.61 -14.66 -14.33
CA HIS A 239 -15.59 -15.84 -15.21
C HIS A 239 -14.86 -15.60 -16.55
N SER A 240 -13.86 -14.71 -16.54
CA SER A 240 -13.04 -14.42 -17.72
C SER A 240 -11.78 -15.28 -17.71
N SER A 241 -11.44 -15.86 -18.87
CA SER A 241 -10.21 -16.61 -19.08
C SER A 241 -9.02 -15.73 -19.48
N LYS A 242 -9.21 -14.40 -19.57
CA LYS A 242 -8.14 -13.47 -19.95
C LYS A 242 -7.05 -13.46 -18.86
N ALA A 243 -5.83 -13.80 -19.25
CA ALA A 243 -4.67 -13.71 -18.37
C ALA A 243 -4.18 -12.25 -18.31
N ILE A 244 -3.70 -11.83 -17.14
CA ILE A 244 -2.97 -10.58 -16.97
C ILE A 244 -1.48 -10.92 -17.07
N ASP A 245 -0.93 -10.76 -18.27
CA ASP A 245 0.47 -10.95 -18.62
C ASP A 245 1.25 -9.62 -18.61
N ARG A 246 0.56 -8.53 -18.93
CA ARG A 246 1.10 -7.17 -19.00
C ARG A 246 0.74 -6.35 -17.77
N ILE A 247 1.75 -5.86 -17.05
CA ILE A 247 1.59 -5.12 -15.79
C ILE A 247 2.16 -3.69 -15.83
N GLY A 248 2.62 -3.27 -17.01
CA GLY A 248 3.22 -1.96 -17.20
C GLY A 248 3.79 -1.77 -18.58
N ALA A 249 4.37 -0.60 -18.79
CA ALA A 249 5.17 -0.27 -19.95
C ALA A 249 6.39 0.55 -19.52
N ARG A 250 7.49 0.43 -20.26
CA ARG A 250 8.70 1.26 -20.11
C ARG A 250 9.12 1.86 -21.45
N VAL A 251 9.76 3.02 -21.40
CA VAL A 251 10.32 3.66 -22.59
C VAL A 251 11.71 3.09 -22.85
N ARG A 252 11.91 2.46 -24.01
CA ARG A 252 13.19 1.85 -24.42
C ARG A 252 14.33 2.86 -24.32
N GLY A 253 15.42 2.45 -23.68
CA GLY A 253 16.63 3.28 -23.54
C GLY A 253 16.51 4.39 -22.50
N SER A 254 15.54 4.33 -21.60
CA SER A 254 15.37 5.28 -20.48
C SER A 254 14.87 4.59 -19.21
N ASP A 255 14.87 5.33 -18.10
CA ASP A 255 14.32 4.86 -16.81
C ASP A 255 12.83 5.20 -16.62
N ALA A 256 12.16 5.69 -17.67
CA ALA A 256 10.75 6.04 -17.61
C ALA A 256 9.87 4.79 -17.75
N PHE A 257 8.91 4.64 -16.85
CA PHE A 257 8.00 3.50 -16.82
C PHE A 257 6.69 3.82 -16.11
N ILE A 258 5.71 2.96 -16.33
CA ILE A 258 4.44 2.95 -15.62
C ILE A 258 4.08 1.51 -15.26
N LEU A 259 3.63 1.30 -14.04
CA LEU A 259 3.09 0.03 -13.55
C LEU A 259 1.63 0.23 -13.20
N TRP A 260 0.81 -0.75 -13.53
CA TRP A 260 -0.63 -0.72 -13.27
C TRP A 260 -1.12 -2.03 -12.66
N GLY A 261 -2.32 -1.97 -12.09
CA GLY A 261 -3.07 -3.13 -11.62
C GLY A 261 -4.52 -3.05 -12.07
N HIS A 262 -5.05 -4.18 -12.53
CA HIS A 262 -6.46 -4.30 -12.89
C HIS A 262 -7.31 -4.37 -11.63
N ARG A 263 -8.34 -3.50 -11.54
CA ARG A 263 -9.30 -3.50 -10.45
C ARG A 263 -10.71 -3.75 -10.99
N PRO A 264 -11.01 -4.99 -11.43
CA PRO A 264 -12.29 -5.32 -12.05
C PRO A 264 -13.51 -4.96 -11.20
N GLN A 265 -13.45 -5.13 -9.86
CA GLN A 265 -14.59 -4.77 -9.01
C GLN A 265 -14.83 -3.25 -8.93
N ALA A 266 -13.77 -2.45 -9.07
CA ALA A 266 -13.86 -1.01 -9.12
C ALA A 266 -14.12 -0.49 -10.54
N GLN A 267 -14.19 -1.39 -11.54
CA GLN A 267 -14.29 -1.08 -12.97
C GLN A 267 -13.20 -0.10 -13.44
N GLN A 268 -11.97 -0.25 -12.93
CA GLN A 268 -10.88 0.69 -13.20
C GLN A 268 -9.55 -0.04 -13.38
N LEU A 269 -8.67 0.54 -14.20
CA LEU A 269 -7.24 0.26 -14.16
C LEU A 269 -6.61 1.25 -13.17
N MET A 270 -5.74 0.81 -12.27
CA MET A 270 -5.10 1.69 -11.30
C MET A 270 -3.60 1.79 -11.58
N VAL A 271 -3.07 3.00 -11.72
CA VAL A 271 -1.63 3.24 -11.75
C VAL A 271 -1.05 2.98 -10.35
N LEU A 272 -0.08 2.08 -10.28
CA LEU A 272 0.58 1.70 -9.03
C LEU A 272 1.89 2.48 -8.84
N ARG A 273 2.58 2.79 -9.94
CA ARG A 273 3.87 3.47 -9.95
C ARG A 273 4.06 4.14 -11.31
N LEU A 274 4.59 5.35 -11.34
CA LEU A 274 4.87 6.09 -12.56
C LEU A 274 6.16 6.87 -12.38
N ARG A 275 7.08 6.73 -13.34
CA ARG A 275 8.34 7.46 -13.42
C ARG A 275 8.51 8.02 -14.82
N TYR A 276 8.86 9.30 -14.91
CA TYR A 276 9.13 10.01 -16.16
C TYR A 276 10.01 11.23 -15.87
N THR A 277 10.72 11.72 -16.89
CA THR A 277 11.51 12.95 -16.83
C THR A 277 11.04 14.00 -17.83
N THR A 278 10.28 13.60 -18.85
CA THR A 278 9.71 14.50 -19.86
C THR A 278 8.20 14.35 -19.98
N LEU A 279 7.53 15.41 -20.45
CA LEU A 279 6.08 15.37 -20.72
C LEU A 279 5.73 14.36 -21.81
N SER A 280 6.60 14.20 -22.81
CA SER A 280 6.42 13.21 -23.88
C SER A 280 6.38 11.78 -23.33
N GLN A 281 7.29 11.43 -22.41
CA GLN A 281 7.26 10.12 -21.73
C GLN A 281 5.98 9.93 -20.91
N LEU A 282 5.58 10.94 -20.13
CA LEU A 282 4.34 10.90 -19.36
C LEU A 282 3.13 10.63 -20.25
N GLN A 283 3.01 11.36 -21.36
CA GLN A 283 1.90 11.22 -22.30
C GLN A 283 1.87 9.83 -22.92
N GLU A 284 2.99 9.32 -23.43
CA GLU A 284 3.02 7.99 -24.05
C GLU A 284 2.72 6.87 -23.03
N LEU A 285 3.26 6.96 -21.81
CA LEU A 285 2.96 5.99 -20.74
C LEU A 285 1.49 6.02 -20.31
N LEU A 286 0.86 7.21 -20.25
CA LEU A 286 -0.57 7.31 -19.93
C LEU A 286 -1.47 6.87 -21.10
N LYS A 287 -1.03 7.02 -22.35
CA LYS A 287 -1.75 6.44 -23.49
C LYS A 287 -1.77 4.92 -23.40
N GLU A 288 -0.66 4.29 -23.03
CA GLU A 288 -0.61 2.83 -22.85
C GLU A 288 -1.54 2.33 -21.75
N THR A 289 -1.66 3.04 -20.62
CA THR A 289 -2.62 2.65 -19.58
C THR A 289 -4.06 2.78 -20.04
N VAL A 290 -4.39 3.81 -20.84
CA VAL A 290 -5.73 3.97 -21.43
C VAL A 290 -6.02 2.86 -22.44
N GLN A 291 -5.04 2.49 -23.28
CA GLN A 291 -5.17 1.38 -24.23
C GLN A 291 -5.37 0.04 -23.50
N GLU A 292 -4.59 -0.22 -22.45
CA GLU A 292 -4.75 -1.40 -21.60
C GLU A 292 -6.16 -1.44 -20.98
N ALA A 293 -6.60 -0.35 -20.37
CA ALA A 293 -7.92 -0.27 -19.77
C ALA A 293 -9.03 -0.51 -20.80
N SER A 294 -8.91 0.06 -22.01
CA SER A 294 -9.84 -0.17 -23.14
C SER A 294 -9.85 -1.64 -23.57
N ALA A 295 -8.68 -2.27 -23.72
CA ALA A 295 -8.57 -3.70 -24.07
C ALA A 295 -9.20 -4.63 -23.01
N TRP A 296 -9.35 -4.14 -21.78
CA TRP A 296 -10.04 -4.82 -20.68
C TRP A 296 -11.47 -4.34 -20.44
N ARG A 297 -12.00 -3.45 -21.29
CA ARG A 297 -13.34 -2.83 -21.16
C ARG A 297 -13.55 -2.18 -19.80
N LEU A 298 -12.49 -1.61 -19.22
CA LEU A 298 -12.54 -0.86 -17.98
C LEU A 298 -12.81 0.61 -18.32
N PRO A 299 -13.86 1.25 -17.78
CA PRO A 299 -14.30 2.61 -18.16
C PRO A 299 -13.35 3.75 -17.76
N ALA A 300 -12.34 3.50 -16.92
CA ALA A 300 -11.41 4.54 -16.51
C ALA A 300 -10.06 4.00 -16.03
N VAL A 301 -9.06 4.88 -16.09
CA VAL A 301 -7.76 4.76 -15.44
C VAL A 301 -7.72 5.71 -14.24
N GLU A 302 -7.40 5.17 -13.06
CA GLU A 302 -7.11 5.92 -11.84
C GLU A 302 -5.60 6.15 -11.72
N VAL A 303 -5.20 7.41 -11.52
CA VAL A 303 -3.80 7.83 -11.26
C VAL A 303 -3.72 8.49 -9.90
#